data_AF-A0AB34YJH4-F1
#
_entry.id   AF-A0AB34YJH4-F1
#
_cell.length_a   1.000
_cell.length_b   1.000
_cell.length_c   1.000
_cell.angle_alpha   90.00
_cell.angle_beta   90.00
_cell.angle_gamma   90.00
#
_symmetry.space_group_name_H-M   'P 1'
#
loop_
_entity.id
_entity.type
_entity.pdbx_description
1 polymer ?
#
loop_
_entity_poly.entity_id
_entity_poly.type
_entity_poly.pdbx_seq_one_letter_code
_entity_poly.pdbx_strand_id
1 'polypeptide(L)' 'MGGTKMAEHHTTAPAELGAPMDYAEHEKTYAGFTGLFKWGTVAVVALMIAMAFGFFAGGFFSATILFVLVCVAAWFIL' A
#
# COMPACT_ATOMS: atom_id res chain seq x y z
N MET A 1 1.72 -57.92 -13.96
CA MET A 1 1.39 -56.69 -13.19
C MET A 1 2.15 -55.55 -13.86
N GLY A 2 1.47 -54.87 -14.80
CA GLY A 2 2.06 -53.81 -15.62
C GLY A 2 2.22 -52.53 -14.80
N GLY A 3 3.40 -51.91 -14.91
CA GLY A 3 3.85 -50.80 -14.09
C GLY A 3 2.86 -49.65 -13.99
N THR A 4 2.83 -49.07 -12.78
CA THR A 4 2.15 -47.82 -12.44
C THR A 4 2.43 -46.76 -13.50
N LYS A 5 1.39 -46.40 -14.27
CA LYS A 5 1.35 -45.18 -15.07
C LYS A 5 1.41 -44.01 -14.10
N MET A 6 2.62 -43.49 -13.87
CA MET A 6 2.79 -42.16 -13.32
C MET A 6 1.99 -41.21 -14.23
N ALA A 7 1.17 -40.34 -13.65
CA ALA A 7 0.46 -39.31 -14.39
C ALA A 7 1.43 -38.69 -15.39
N GLU A 8 1.00 -38.58 -16.65
CA GLU A 8 1.79 -38.01 -17.73
C GLU A 8 2.42 -36.72 -17.20
N HIS A 9 3.76 -36.69 -17.09
CA HIS A 9 4.48 -35.43 -17.00
C HIS A 9 4.21 -34.74 -18.34
N HIS A 10 3.09 -34.04 -18.43
CA HIS A 10 2.93 -33.02 -19.44
C HIS A 10 4.14 -32.13 -19.22
N THR A 11 5.07 -32.13 -20.18
CA THR A 11 6.02 -31.03 -20.33
C THR A 11 5.15 -29.85 -20.73
N THR A 12 4.43 -29.30 -19.75
CA THR A 12 3.31 -28.39 -19.97
C THR A 12 3.90 -27.26 -20.79
N ALA A 13 3.40 -27.15 -22.02
CA ALA A 13 3.87 -26.20 -23.01
C ALA A 13 3.90 -24.79 -22.39
N PRO A 14 4.70 -23.85 -22.93
CA PRO A 14 4.94 -22.50 -22.36
C PRO A 14 3.67 -21.69 -21.97
N ALA A 15 2.48 -22.11 -22.41
CA ALA A 15 1.20 -21.60 -21.96
C ALA A 15 0.95 -21.70 -20.44
N GLU A 16 1.56 -22.67 -19.75
CA GLU A 16 1.18 -23.02 -18.37
C GLU A 16 2.17 -22.50 -17.31
N LEU A 17 3.30 -21.94 -17.77
CA LEU A 17 4.28 -21.24 -16.93
C LEU A 17 4.11 -19.71 -16.96
N GLY A 18 3.21 -19.21 -17.82
CA GLY A 18 3.04 -17.77 -18.05
C GLY A 18 4.24 -17.12 -18.75
N ALA A 19 4.01 -15.95 -19.34
CA ALA A 19 5.12 -15.14 -19.85
C ALA A 19 6.00 -14.62 -18.69
N PRO A 20 7.30 -14.35 -18.91
CA PRO A 20 8.14 -13.72 -17.90
C PRO A 20 7.55 -12.36 -17.50
N MET A 21 7.40 -12.13 -16.20
CA MET A 21 6.89 -10.88 -15.65
C MET A 21 7.93 -9.75 -15.78
N ASP A 22 7.47 -8.58 -16.22
CA ASP A 22 8.28 -7.35 -16.16
C ASP A 22 8.25 -6.80 -14.72
N TYR A 23 9.22 -7.27 -13.92
CA TYR A 23 9.35 -6.84 -12.53
C TYR A 23 9.69 -5.36 -12.38
N ALA A 24 10.38 -4.75 -13.36
CA ALA A 24 10.78 -3.35 -13.22
C ALA A 24 9.56 -2.42 -13.18
N GLU A 25 8.58 -2.65 -14.06
CA GLU A 25 7.36 -1.85 -14.06
C GLU A 25 6.39 -2.24 -12.93
N HIS A 26 6.38 -3.53 -12.53
CA HIS A 26 5.62 -3.99 -11.37
C HIS A 26 6.05 -3.27 -10.08
N GLU A 27 7.34 -3.29 -9.77
CA GLU A 27 7.89 -2.65 -8.56
C GLU A 27 7.68 -1.14 -8.55
N LYS A 28 7.84 -0.48 -9.70
CA LYS A 28 7.61 0.96 -9.83
C LYS A 28 6.15 1.33 -9.52
N THR A 29 5.19 0.59 -10.06
CA THR A 29 3.77 0.84 -9.79
C THR A 29 3.41 0.52 -8.35
N TYR A 30 3.95 -0.57 -7.80
CA TYR A 30 3.74 -0.98 -6.42
C TYR A 30 4.31 0.04 -5.42
N ALA A 31 5.48 0.61 -5.69
CA ALA A 31 6.06 1.69 -4.89
C ALA A 31 5.16 2.94 -4.87
N GLY A 32 4.58 3.29 -6.03
CA GLY A 32 3.60 4.38 -6.11
C GLY A 32 2.32 4.08 -5.32
N PHE A 33 1.77 2.88 -5.48
CA PHE A 33 0.57 2.43 -4.74
C PHE A 33 0.78 2.47 -3.22
N THR A 34 1.89 1.90 -2.75
CA THR A 34 2.22 1.87 -1.31
C THR A 34 2.46 3.26 -0.75
N GLY A 35 3.16 4.12 -1.49
CA GLY A 35 3.35 5.53 -1.12
C GLY A 35 2.01 6.27 -0.99
N LEU A 36 1.11 6.11 -1.96
CA LEU A 36 -0.22 6.70 -1.94
C LEU A 36 -1.04 6.20 -0.74
N PHE A 37 -1.02 4.89 -0.47
CA PHE A 37 -1.78 4.31 0.63
C PHE A 37 -1.27 4.77 2.00
N LYS A 38 0.06 4.82 2.19
CA LYS A 38 0.69 5.31 3.43
C LYS A 38 0.28 6.76 3.70
N TRP A 39 0.52 7.65 2.75
CA TRP A 39 0.25 9.08 2.92
C TRP A 39 -1.23 9.41 2.91
N GLY A 40 -2.05 8.70 2.12
CA GLY A 40 -3.50 8.84 2.13
C GLY A 40 -4.11 8.45 3.47
N THR A 41 -3.66 7.34 4.07
CA THR A 41 -4.10 6.92 5.41
C THR A 41 -3.72 7.95 6.47
N VAL A 42 -2.47 8.44 6.45
CA VAL A 42 -2.01 9.51 7.37
C VAL A 42 -2.87 10.76 7.23
N ALA A 43 -3.17 11.21 6.00
CA ALA A 43 -3.96 12.41 5.78
C ALA A 43 -5.37 12.30 6.37
N VAL A 44 -6.04 11.15 6.19
CA VAL A 44 -7.39 10.92 6.76
C VAL A 44 -7.36 10.91 8.29
N VAL A 45 -6.42 10.18 8.90
CA VAL A 45 -6.30 10.11 10.37
C VAL A 45 -5.94 11.47 10.96
N ALA A 46 -4.96 12.18 10.37
CA ALA A 46 -4.56 13.52 10.81
C ALA A 46 -5.71 14.51 10.71
N LEU A 47 -6.51 14.44 9.63
CA LEU A 47 -7.69 15.27 9.44
C LEU A 47 -8.73 15.02 10.54
N MET A 48 -9.04 13.75 10.85
CA MET A 48 -10.01 13.41 11.90
C MET A 48 -9.56 13.92 13.28
N ILE A 49 -8.28 13.75 13.62
CA ILE A 49 -7.70 14.26 14.88
C ILE A 49 -7.76 15.79 14.95
N ALA A 50 -7.36 16.47 13.88
CA ALA A 50 -7.37 17.92 13.80
C ALA A 50 -8.79 18.49 13.91
N MET A 51 -9.77 17.90 13.22
CA MET A 51 -11.17 18.32 13.31
C MET A 51 -11.73 18.14 14.72
N ALA A 52 -11.42 17.02 15.38
CA ALA A 52 -11.84 16.80 16.77
C ALA A 52 -11.24 17.84 17.70
N PHE A 53 -9.93 18.08 17.65
CA PHE A 53 -9.26 19.10 18.46
C PHE A 53 -9.78 20.52 18.16
N GLY A 54 -9.96 20.86 16.89
CA GLY A 54 -10.49 22.15 16.47
C GLY A 54 -11.90 22.42 16.98
N PHE A 55 -12.75 21.41 17.00
CA PHE A 55 -14.12 21.55 17.52
C PHE A 55 -14.17 21.65 19.05
N PHE A 56 -13.42 20.82 19.77
CA PHE A 56 -13.53 20.71 21.22
C PHE A 56 -12.61 21.65 22.02
N ALA A 57 -11.48 22.10 21.45
CA ALA A 57 -10.45 22.82 22.20
C ALA A 57 -9.84 24.04 21.51
N GLY A 58 -9.67 24.02 20.18
CA GLY A 58 -8.68 24.91 19.53
C GLY A 58 -9.18 25.86 18.42
N GLY A 59 -10.35 25.63 17.83
CA GLY A 59 -10.78 26.34 16.63
C GLY A 59 -9.95 26.00 15.37
N PHE A 60 -10.25 26.66 14.25
CA PHE A 60 -9.71 26.31 12.93
C PHE A 60 -8.17 26.40 12.83
N PHE A 61 -7.57 27.52 13.24
CA PHE A 61 -6.14 27.75 13.04
C PHE A 61 -5.25 26.77 13.81
N SER A 62 -5.58 26.49 15.07
CA SER A 62 -4.81 25.56 15.88
C SER A 62 -4.99 24.12 15.43
N ALA A 63 -6.17 23.76 14.90
CA ALA A 63 -6.41 22.47 14.23
C ALA A 63 -5.56 22.33 12.96
N THR A 64 -5.45 23.38 12.15
CA THR A 64 -4.58 23.37 10.96
C THR A 64 -3.11 23.17 11.36
N ILE A 65 -2.64 23.83 12.42
CA ILE A 65 -1.29 23.62 12.94
C ILE A 65 -1.13 22.16 13.40
N LEU A 66 -2.08 21.64 14.18
CA LEU A 66 -2.04 20.25 14.65
C LEU A 66 -2.01 19.25 13.49
N PHE A 67 -2.81 19.47 12.44
CA PHE A 67 -2.79 18.66 11.23
C PHE A 67 -1.39 18.60 10.61
N VAL A 68 -0.74 19.76 10.44
CA VAL A 68 0.63 19.84 9.89
C VAL A 68 1.61 19.12 10.82
N LEU A 69 1.50 19.29 12.14
CA LEU A 69 2.37 18.62 13.11
C LEU A 69 2.23 17.09 13.04
N VAL A 70 1.02 16.56 12.90
CA VAL A 70 0.79 15.11 12.76
C VAL A 70 1.37 14.60 11.44
N CYS A 71 1.21 15.33 10.33
CA CYS A 71 1.82 14.99 9.04
C CYS A 71 3.37 14.99 9.12
N VAL A 72 3.95 15.99 9.79
CA VAL A 72 5.40 16.06 10.02
C VAL A 72 5.88 14.92 10.92
N ALA A 73 5.14 14.57 11.97
CA ALA A 73 5.47 13.41 12.80
C ALA A 73 5.44 12.11 12.00
N ALA A 74 4.42 11.92 11.14
CA ALA A 74 4.30 10.75 10.29
C ALA A 74 5.45 10.59 9.30
N TRP A 75 6.03 11.70 8.81
CA TRP A 75 7.23 11.68 7.95
C TRP A 75 8.42 10.94 8.58
N PHE A 76 8.57 11.02 9.91
CA PHE A 76 9.67 10.35 10.62
C PHE A 76 9.39 8.88 10.94
N ILE A 77 8.15 8.42 10.77
CA ILE A 77 7.70 7.07 11.13
C ILE A 77 7.60 6.16 9.89
N LEU A 78 7.25 6.72 8.73
CA LEU A 78 6.94 5.99 7.50
C LEU A 78 8.14 5.71 6.58
#